data_AF-A0A364NN45-F1
#
_entry.id   AF-A0A364NN45-F1
#
_cell.length_a   1.000
_cell.length_b   1.000
_cell.length_c   1.000
_cell.angle_alpha   90.00
_cell.angle_beta   90.00
_cell.angle_gamma   90.00
#
_symmetry.space_group_name_H-M   'P 1'
#
loop_
_entity.id
_entity.type
_entity.pdbx_description
1 polymer ?
#
loop_
_entity_poly.entity_id
_entity_poly.type
_entity_poly.pdbx_seq_one_letter_code
_entity_poly.pdbx_strand_id
1 'polypeptide(L)'
;MYVKRNHEAKIIAVSIDKSAEFYEWVEDDASDLMDFLPFSVQDSKADSLAFNDTELIRVVDDLIDLLTEKQIIQFTELPQAAQLKLLRRQTLRKKANRLDLLSEDPEEETIHLN
;
A
#
# COMPACT_ATOMS: atom_id res chain seq x y z
N MET A 1 13.14 12.04 16.39
CA MET A 1 12.59 11.17 17.47
C MET A 1 13.32 11.33 18.81
N TYR A 2 12.70 10.99 19.95
CA TYR A 2 13.42 10.89 21.24
C TYR A 2 14.08 9.52 21.41
N VAL A 3 15.28 9.46 21.99
CA VAL A 3 16.07 8.22 22.09
C VAL A 3 16.49 7.90 23.53
N LYS A 4 16.68 6.62 23.81
CA LYS A 4 17.32 6.10 25.02
C LYS A 4 18.62 5.41 24.64
N ARG A 5 19.72 5.75 25.30
CA ARG A 5 21.05 5.17 25.06
C ARG A 5 21.50 4.27 26.21
N ASN A 6 22.35 3.29 25.92
CA ASN A 6 23.02 2.48 26.94
C ASN A 6 24.30 3.16 27.46
N HIS A 7 25.01 2.50 28.37
CA HIS A 7 26.29 2.99 28.93
C HIS A 7 27.44 3.11 27.91
N GLU A 8 27.31 2.51 26.73
CA GLU A 8 28.26 2.61 25.61
C GLU A 8 27.84 3.67 24.58
N ALA A 9 26.89 4.54 24.93
CA ALA A 9 26.30 5.58 24.07
C ALA A 9 25.57 5.07 22.81
N LYS A 10 25.24 3.78 22.73
CA LYS A 10 24.42 3.23 21.64
C LYS A 10 22.95 3.40 21.94
N ILE A 11 22.16 3.76 20.93
CA ILE A 11 20.71 3.80 21.04
C ILE A 11 20.19 2.39 21.30
N ILE A 12 19.26 2.25 22.24
CA ILE A 12 18.61 0.98 22.60
C ILE A 12 17.08 1.04 22.51
N ALA A 13 16.50 2.23 22.42
CA ALA A 13 15.07 2.43 22.19
C ALA A 13 14.78 3.84 21.64
N VAL A 14 13.63 4.01 20.99
CA VAL A 14 13.11 5.29 20.47
C VAL A 14 11.67 5.55 20.95
N SER A 15 11.29 6.82 21.07
CA SER A 15 9.96 7.27 21.48
C SER A 15 9.55 8.53 20.70
N ILE A 16 8.25 8.65 20.43
CA ILE A 16 7.67 9.89 19.87
C ILE A 16 7.52 10.95 20.97
N ASP A 17 7.20 10.52 22.19
CA ASP A 17 7.03 11.39 23.35
C ASP A 17 8.29 11.46 24.21
N LYS A 18 8.55 12.65 24.75
CA LYS A 18 9.63 12.88 25.72
C LYS A 18 9.26 12.27 27.07
N SER A 19 10.20 11.57 27.70
CA SER A 19 10.03 11.06 29.07
C SER A 19 11.35 11.05 29.84
N ALA A 20 11.32 10.64 31.12
CA ALA A 20 12.51 10.57 31.96
C ALA A 20 13.61 9.66 31.38
N GLU A 21 13.23 8.64 30.62
CA GLU A 21 14.17 7.72 29.97
C GLU A 21 14.49 8.11 28.51
N PHE A 22 13.74 9.05 27.94
CA PHE A 22 13.81 9.47 26.53
C PHE A 22 13.82 11.01 26.46
N TYR A 23 14.98 11.59 26.70
CA TYR A 23 15.14 13.05 26.84
C TYR A 23 15.98 13.68 25.73
N GLU A 24 16.73 12.87 24.99
CA GLU A 24 17.56 13.28 23.85
C GLU A 24 16.73 13.22 22.58
N TRP A 25 16.60 14.36 21.90
CA TRP A 25 16.01 14.41 20.56
C TRP A 25 17.10 14.19 19.52
N VAL A 26 16.83 13.31 18.56
CA VAL A 26 17.70 12.98 17.43
C VAL A 26 16.89 13.18 16.14
N GLU A 27 17.49 13.83 15.15
CA GLU A 27 16.90 14.00 13.83
C GLU A 27 16.71 12.64 13.11
N ASP A 28 15.68 12.56 12.28
CA ASP A 28 15.29 11.29 11.68
C ASP A 28 16.33 10.74 10.67
N ASP A 29 17.27 11.58 10.21
CA ASP A 29 18.36 11.25 9.29
C ASP A 29 19.73 11.04 9.97
N ALA A 30 19.78 11.11 11.30
CA ALA A 30 21.03 10.92 12.04
C ALA A 30 21.59 9.50 11.86
N SER A 31 22.90 9.39 11.59
CA SER A 31 23.58 8.11 11.37
C SER A 31 23.35 7.10 12.50
N ASP A 32 23.43 7.56 13.76
CA ASP A 32 23.17 6.72 14.94
C ASP A 32 21.76 6.12 14.96
N LEU A 33 20.76 6.88 14.49
CA LEU A 33 19.37 6.45 14.43
C LEU A 33 19.15 5.48 13.26
N MET A 34 19.82 5.72 12.13
CA MET A 34 19.83 4.81 10.98
C MET A 34 20.47 3.46 11.32
N ASP A 35 21.57 3.47 12.09
CA ASP A 35 22.23 2.26 12.58
C ASP A 35 21.37 1.52 13.63
N PHE A 36 20.58 2.26 14.41
CA PHE A 36 19.64 1.70 15.39
C PHE A 36 18.32 1.20 14.80
N LEU A 37 17.94 1.66 13.60
CA LEU A 37 16.72 1.27 12.90
C LEU A 37 16.98 0.19 11.82
N PRO A 38 17.48 -1.02 12.13
CA PRO A 38 17.54 -2.10 11.14
C PRO A 38 16.13 -2.65 10.80
N PHE A 39 15.06 -2.10 11.39
CA PHE A 39 13.69 -2.63 11.32
C PHE A 39 12.64 -1.70 10.68
N SER A 40 12.90 -0.41 10.40
CA SER A 40 11.91 0.44 9.72
C SER A 40 11.80 0.18 8.20
N VAL A 41 12.73 -0.62 7.65
CA VAL A 41 12.69 -1.10 6.25
C VAL A 41 12.07 -2.51 6.13
N GLN A 42 11.74 -3.16 7.25
CA GLN A 42 11.12 -4.49 7.23
C GLN A 42 9.59 -4.41 7.03
N ASP A 43 8.94 -3.39 7.61
CA ASP A 43 7.54 -3.08 7.32
C ASP A 43 7.35 -2.58 5.89
N SER A 44 8.33 -1.88 5.32
CA SER A 44 8.29 -1.50 3.90
C SER A 44 8.59 -2.67 2.95
N LYS A 45 9.21 -3.77 3.38
CA LYS A 45 9.33 -4.98 2.54
C LYS A 45 8.06 -5.81 2.54
N ALA A 46 7.37 -5.94 3.67
CA ALA A 46 6.06 -6.60 3.72
C ALA A 46 4.99 -5.76 3.00
N ASP A 47 4.96 -4.44 3.21
CA ASP A 47 4.06 -3.55 2.48
C ASP A 47 4.47 -3.39 1.01
N SER A 48 5.77 -3.33 0.68
CA SER A 48 6.20 -3.34 -0.73
C SER A 48 5.90 -4.66 -1.40
N LEU A 49 6.05 -5.80 -0.72
CA LEU A 49 5.68 -7.10 -1.28
C LEU A 49 4.16 -7.22 -1.46
N ALA A 50 3.37 -6.81 -0.46
CA ALA A 50 1.90 -6.82 -0.56
C ALA A 50 1.38 -5.82 -1.62
N PHE A 51 2.04 -4.67 -1.77
CA PHE A 51 1.76 -3.68 -2.81
C PHE A 51 2.15 -4.22 -4.20
N ASN A 52 3.34 -4.79 -4.34
CA ASN A 52 3.80 -5.43 -5.58
C ASN A 52 2.90 -6.61 -5.96
N ASP A 53 2.45 -7.41 -4.99
CA ASP A 53 1.50 -8.49 -5.20
C ASP A 53 0.15 -7.94 -5.68
N THR A 54 -0.28 -6.79 -5.14
CA THR A 54 -1.53 -6.11 -5.53
C THR A 54 -1.45 -5.54 -6.94
N GLU A 55 -0.31 -5.00 -7.37
CA GLU A 55 -0.09 -4.55 -8.74
C GLU A 55 0.00 -5.74 -9.70
N LEU A 56 0.81 -6.74 -9.36
CA LEU A 56 0.99 -7.96 -10.16
C LEU A 56 -0.34 -8.68 -10.39
N ILE A 57 -1.16 -8.82 -9.34
CA ILE A 57 -2.43 -9.52 -9.48
C ILE A 57 -3.36 -8.73 -10.41
N ARG A 58 -3.29 -7.39 -10.51
CA ARG A 58 -4.07 -6.62 -11.51
C ARG A 58 -3.62 -6.94 -12.95
N VAL A 59 -2.31 -7.02 -13.17
CA VAL A 59 -1.75 -7.43 -14.47
C VAL A 59 -2.19 -8.84 -14.83
N VAL A 60 -2.24 -9.75 -13.86
CA VAL A 60 -2.73 -11.12 -14.07
C VAL A 60 -4.22 -11.14 -14.44
N ASP A 61 -5.06 -10.33 -13.80
CA ASP A 61 -6.48 -10.20 -14.18
C ASP A 61 -6.61 -9.71 -15.64
N ASP A 62 -5.88 -8.64 -15.99
CA ASP A 62 -5.94 -8.06 -17.33
C ASP A 62 -5.38 -9.04 -18.39
N LEU A 63 -4.37 -9.85 -18.05
CA LEU A 63 -3.85 -10.90 -18.91
C LEU A 63 -4.89 -12.02 -19.12
N ILE A 64 -5.57 -12.46 -18.05
CA ILE A 64 -6.60 -13.50 -18.15
C ILE A 64 -7.77 -13.00 -19.01
N ASP A 65 -8.19 -11.75 -18.82
CA ASP A 65 -9.23 -11.12 -19.62
C ASP A 65 -8.82 -11.06 -21.10
N LEU A 66 -7.58 -10.61 -21.39
CA LEU A 66 -7.04 -10.57 -22.75
C LEU A 66 -6.99 -11.95 -23.41
N LEU A 67 -6.48 -12.96 -22.70
CA LEU A 67 -6.38 -14.32 -23.23
C LEU A 67 -7.77 -14.93 -23.49
N THR A 68 -8.75 -14.62 -22.65
CA THR A 68 -10.15 -15.05 -22.82
C THR A 68 -10.80 -14.35 -24.01
N GLU A 69 -10.58 -13.04 -24.15
CA GLU A 69 -11.07 -12.24 -25.29
C GLU A 69 -10.49 -12.74 -26.62
N LYS A 70 -9.21 -13.10 -26.62
CA LYS A 70 -8.52 -13.71 -27.77
C LYS A 70 -8.91 -15.18 -28.00
N GLN A 71 -9.78 -15.75 -27.16
CA GLN A 71 -10.20 -17.15 -27.22
C GLN A 71 -9.02 -18.14 -27.13
N ILE A 72 -7.93 -17.75 -26.46
CA ILE A 72 -6.74 -18.60 -26.27
C ILE A 72 -6.96 -19.59 -25.12
N ILE A 73 -7.66 -19.16 -24.07
CA ILE A 73 -8.13 -20.01 -22.97
C ILE A 73 -9.62 -19.77 -22.73
N GLN A 74 -10.29 -20.76 -22.17
CA GLN A 74 -11.63 -20.58 -21.61
C GLN A 74 -11.53 -20.33 -20.11
N PHE A 75 -12.35 -19.41 -19.58
CA PHE A 75 -12.39 -19.14 -18.15
C PHE A 75 -12.65 -20.40 -17.30
N THR A 76 -13.44 -21.34 -17.83
CA THR A 76 -13.78 -22.63 -17.21
C THR A 76 -12.61 -23.61 -17.13
N GLU A 77 -11.52 -23.39 -17.87
CA GLU A 77 -10.30 -24.20 -17.83
C GLU A 77 -9.42 -23.87 -16.61
N LEU A 78 -9.64 -22.71 -15.97
CA LEU A 78 -8.94 -22.35 -14.74
C LEU A 78 -9.43 -23.20 -13.55
N PRO A 79 -8.59 -23.47 -12.54
CA PRO A 79 -9.04 -24.15 -11.33
C PRO A 79 -10.22 -23.43 -10.66
N GLN A 80 -11.17 -24.17 -10.09
CA GLN A 80 -12.38 -23.60 -9.48
C GLN A 80 -12.07 -22.52 -8.42
N ALA A 81 -11.00 -22.70 -7.65
CA ALA A 81 -10.53 -21.71 -6.69
C ALA A 81 -10.07 -20.40 -7.36
N ALA A 82 -9.42 -20.47 -8.53
CA ALA A 82 -9.01 -19.30 -9.30
C ALA A 82 -10.23 -18.58 -9.90
N GLN A 83 -11.18 -19.32 -10.47
CA GLN A 83 -12.43 -18.76 -11.01
C GLN A 83 -13.19 -17.94 -9.95
N LEU A 84 -13.38 -18.49 -8.75
CA LEU A 84 -14.06 -17.81 -7.65
C LEU A 84 -13.33 -16.54 -7.19
N LYS A 85 -12.00 -16.59 -7.12
CA LYS A 85 -11.17 -15.43 -6.76
C LYS A 85 -11.27 -14.31 -7.79
N LEU A 86 -11.20 -14.65 -9.08
CA LEU A 86 -11.32 -13.69 -10.19
C LEU A 86 -12.70 -13.03 -10.20
N LEU A 87 -13.78 -13.81 -10.05
CA LEU A 87 -15.14 -13.27 -9.97
C LEU A 87 -15.30 -12.29 -8.79
N ARG A 88 -14.86 -12.68 -7.60
CA ARG A 88 -14.92 -11.80 -6.41
C ARG A 88 -14.17 -10.50 -6.67
N ARG A 89 -12.98 -10.58 -7.26
CA ARG A 89 -12.14 -9.41 -7.52
C ARG A 89 -12.73 -8.49 -8.59
N GLN A 90 -13.29 -9.04 -9.65
CA GLN A 90 -13.99 -8.27 -10.67
C GLN A 90 -15.18 -7.49 -10.09
N THR A 91 -15.93 -8.09 -9.15
CA THR A 91 -17.02 -7.37 -8.46
C THR A 91 -16.52 -6.24 -7.57
N LEU A 92 -15.39 -6.43 -6.88
CA LEU A 92 -14.76 -5.37 -6.08
C LEU A 92 -14.26 -4.22 -6.95
N ARG A 93 -13.63 -4.53 -8.09
CA ARG A 93 -13.17 -3.52 -9.07
C ARG A 93 -14.32 -2.69 -9.62
N LYS A 94 -15.44 -3.33 -10.00
CA LYS A 94 -16.66 -2.63 -10.47
C LYS A 94 -17.26 -1.72 -9.40
N LYS A 95 -17.24 -2.13 -8.13
CA LYS A 95 -17.73 -1.30 -7.02
C LYS A 95 -16.80 -0.11 -6.74
N ALA A 96 -15.49 -0.32 -6.73
CA ALA A 96 -14.51 0.74 -6.54
C ALA A 96 -14.59 1.79 -7.67
N ASN A 97 -14.65 1.35 -8.93
CA ASN A 97 -14.78 2.25 -10.08
C ASN A 97 -16.10 3.06 -10.05
N ARG A 98 -17.18 2.45 -9.53
CA ARG A 98 -18.46 3.17 -9.32
C ARG A 98 -18.39 4.23 -8.23
N LEU A 99 -17.58 4.03 -7.20
CA LEU A 99 -17.39 5.03 -6.14
C LEU A 99 -16.53 6.20 -6.65
N ASP A 100 -15.52 5.89 -7.46
CA ASP A 100 -14.66 6.87 -8.11
C ASP A 100 -15.47 7.81 -9.03
N LEU A 101 -16.32 7.23 -9.89
CA LEU A 101 -17.21 7.99 -10.79
C LEU A 101 -18.27 8.86 -10.08
N LEU A 102 -18.60 8.56 -8.82
CA LEU A 102 -19.51 9.38 -8.02
C LEU A 102 -18.79 10.50 -7.26
N SER A 103 -17.46 10.47 -7.24
CA SER A 103 -16.60 11.47 -6.60
C SER A 103 -16.22 12.60 -7.56
N GLU A 104 -16.44 12.40 -8.85
CA GLU A 104 -16.18 13.36 -9.94
C GLU A 104 -17.49 13.99 -10.43
N ASP A 105 -18.30 14.58 -9.53
CA ASP A 105 -19.36 15.51 -9.96
C ASP A 105 -18.72 16.91 -10.13
N PRO A 106 -18.52 17.41 -11.36
CA PRO A 106 -18.09 18.79 -11.56
C PRO A 106 -19.22 19.72 -11.11
N GLU A 107 -18.92 20.59 -10.15
CA GLU A 107 -19.82 21.62 -9.65
C GLU A 107 -20.50 22.38 -10.80
N GLU A 108 -21.83 22.56 -10.66
CA GLU A 108 -22.70 23.21 -11.63
C GLU A 108 -22.12 24.56 -12.11
N GLU A 109 -21.94 24.68 -13.43
CA GLU A 109 -21.59 25.92 -14.11
C GLU A 109 -22.73 26.93 -13.93
N THR A 110 -22.67 27.74 -12.86
CA THR A 110 -23.55 28.91 -12.70
C THR A 110 -23.25 29.91 -13.80
N ILE A 111 -24.06 29.84 -14.86
CA ILE A 111 -24.11 30.81 -15.96
C ILE A 111 -24.45 32.19 -15.39
N HIS A 112 -23.44 33.04 -15.23
CA HIS A 112 -23.61 34.46 -14.99
C HIS A 112 -23.97 35.13 -16.33
N LEU A 113 -25.26 35.43 -16.56
CA LEU A 113 -25.66 36.35 -17.62
C LEU A 113 -25.34 37.79 -17.19
N ASN A 114 -24.53 38.47 -18.01
CA ASN A 114 -24.40 39.94 -18.05
C ASN A 114 -25.15 40.48 -19.27
#